data_AF-A0A1W9HD91-F1
#
_entry.id   AF-A0A1W9HD91-F1
#
_cell.length_a   1.000
_cell.length_b   1.000
_cell.length_c   1.000
_cell.angle_alpha   90.00
_cell.angle_beta   90.00
_cell.angle_gamma   90.00
#
_symmetry.space_group_name_H-M   'P 1'
#
loop_
_entity.id
_entity.type
_entity.pdbx_description
1 polymer ?
#
loop_
_entity_poly.entity_id
_entity_poly.type
_entity_poly.pdbx_seq_one_letter_code
_entity_poly.pdbx_strand_id
1 'polypeptide(L)'
;MAQGGYLGWVGGGWWQGLARLFARRARGGAATPGWRGIFGHEHEEAIVAPAIRAAPVAQPIAPATRPAFQAPPPVAIEARVKRLKRRAAIDMFDQVGLAPIPGQLWRFVDGEADPFNGVSAFLRALGLDPAAVRRRDGGEIARANAVLELLYTIDHVFDRVAPSVAAALEARLCSGDYQAVRGAAEVAQTFERIARLEARWPASHRLAVLGAFLDDVRGGLADPLGVPAHVVAHAQEVADELGRQMGALDTELRDGAALHQALLRRWPSIWDNGPQHAKRARAEAETADAHRQLLTNAGLRHAEVQALIGRIRVANDVLSQLLGLLDGEAPTRAKSEAERALSFFGFPPFARPDPATLAARFRILARANHPDLAPADPEARAAAHQRFVELNAHYEVLKALV
;
A
#
# COMPACT_ATOMS: atom_id res chain seq x y z
N MET A 1 23.81 4.82 -10.46
CA MET A 1 23.74 6.22 -10.96
C MET A 1 22.28 6.63 -11.04
N ALA A 2 21.97 7.88 -10.63
CA ALA A 2 20.66 8.56 -10.63
C ALA A 2 19.55 8.08 -9.64
N GLN A 3 19.75 8.29 -8.33
CA GLN A 3 18.66 8.43 -7.33
C GLN A 3 18.84 9.65 -6.39
N GLY A 4 19.78 10.56 -6.69
CA GLY A 4 20.15 11.67 -5.80
C GLY A 4 19.39 13.00 -5.99
N GLY A 5 18.46 13.09 -6.95
CA GLY A 5 17.85 14.38 -7.33
C GLY A 5 16.70 14.85 -6.44
N TYR A 6 16.02 13.94 -5.71
CA TYR A 6 14.83 14.27 -4.93
C TYR A 6 15.15 14.91 -3.56
N LEU A 7 16.30 14.57 -2.97
CA LEU A 7 16.68 15.01 -1.62
C LEU A 7 17.30 16.42 -1.57
N GLY A 8 17.80 16.94 -2.69
CA GLY A 8 18.35 18.30 -2.75
C GLY A 8 17.28 19.40 -2.68
N TRP A 9 16.03 19.10 -3.04
CA TRP A 9 14.94 20.09 -3.08
C TRP A 9 14.11 20.15 -1.78
N VAL A 10 14.12 19.08 -0.97
CA VAL A 10 13.48 19.05 0.35
C VAL A 10 14.22 19.95 1.37
N GLY A 11 15.48 20.33 1.11
CA GLY A 11 16.33 21.08 2.04
C GLY A 11 16.47 22.60 1.81
N GLY A 12 15.93 23.17 0.75
CA GLY A 12 16.25 24.55 0.34
C GLY A 12 15.15 25.57 0.63
N GLY A 13 15.12 26.15 1.83
CA GLY A 13 14.48 27.45 2.13
C GLY A 13 12.95 27.53 2.20
N TRP A 14 12.20 26.79 1.36
CA TRP A 14 10.74 26.89 1.30
C TRP A 14 10.02 26.17 2.45
N TRP A 15 10.49 24.98 2.83
CA TRP A 15 9.89 24.17 3.91
C TRP A 15 10.18 24.67 5.33
N GLN A 16 11.36 25.29 5.56
CA GLN A 16 11.77 25.76 6.89
C GLN A 16 10.98 26.98 7.38
N GLY A 17 10.41 27.78 6.47
CA GLY A 17 9.51 28.88 6.82
C GLY A 17 8.10 28.42 7.20
N LEU A 18 7.60 27.35 6.57
CA LEU A 18 6.25 26.81 6.81
C LEU A 18 6.19 25.92 8.06
N ALA A 19 7.24 25.15 8.37
CA ALA A 19 7.25 24.24 9.52
C ALA A 19 7.21 24.95 10.90
N ARG A 20 7.60 26.23 10.98
CA ARG A 20 7.62 26.99 12.24
C ARG A 20 6.28 27.64 12.63
N LEU A 21 5.24 27.53 11.79
CA LEU A 21 3.95 28.20 12.00
C LEU A 21 2.79 27.30 12.45
N PHE A 22 2.97 25.97 12.57
CA PHE A 22 1.83 25.05 12.66
C PHE A 22 1.88 24.06 13.83
N ALA A 23 1.70 24.59 15.04
CA ALA A 23 1.24 23.81 16.20
C ALA A 23 -0.15 24.32 16.62
N ARG A 24 -1.23 23.74 16.09
CA ARG A 24 -2.56 23.76 16.74
C ARG A 24 -3.47 22.67 16.17
N ARG A 25 -3.78 21.72 17.04
CA ARG A 25 -4.71 20.58 16.86
C ARG A 25 -6.14 21.11 16.83
N ALA A 26 -6.88 20.87 15.73
CA ALA A 26 -8.32 21.11 15.67
C ALA A 26 -9.07 19.84 16.12
N ARG A 27 -10.06 20.01 17.01
CA ARG A 27 -10.93 18.97 17.57
C ARG A 27 -12.21 18.80 16.74
N GLY A 28 -12.66 17.54 16.68
CA GLY A 28 -14.04 17.04 16.66
C GLY A 28 -15.11 17.74 15.82
N GLY A 29 -15.56 17.06 14.76
CA GLY A 29 -16.84 17.29 14.09
C GLY A 29 -17.51 15.94 13.78
N ALA A 30 -18.82 15.87 14.02
CA ALA A 30 -19.64 14.67 14.10
C ALA A 30 -19.68 13.80 12.82
N ALA A 31 -19.87 12.49 13.05
CA ALA A 31 -19.86 11.42 12.06
C ALA A 31 -21.01 11.53 11.03
N THR A 32 -20.62 11.85 9.80
CA THR A 32 -21.29 11.47 8.54
C THR A 32 -20.28 10.63 7.75
N PRO A 33 -20.66 9.83 6.73
CA PRO A 33 -19.80 8.78 6.18
C PRO A 33 -18.60 9.41 5.44
N GLY A 34 -17.52 9.62 6.17
CA GLY A 34 -16.19 9.91 5.69
C GLY A 34 -15.31 8.67 5.85
N TRP A 35 -14.07 8.74 5.39
CA TRP A 35 -13.08 7.65 5.44
C TRP A 35 -12.65 7.22 6.85
N ARG A 36 -13.30 7.77 7.88
CA ARG A 36 -12.96 7.63 9.29
C ARG A 36 -14.04 6.82 10.00
N GLY A 37 -13.62 5.93 10.90
CA GLY A 37 -14.57 5.15 11.70
C GLY A 37 -15.12 3.94 10.96
N ILE A 38 -14.33 3.36 10.04
CA ILE A 38 -14.62 2.08 9.39
C ILE A 38 -14.95 0.99 10.43
N PHE A 39 -14.38 1.12 11.63
CA PHE A 39 -14.56 0.19 12.76
C PHE A 39 -15.37 0.76 13.95
N GLY A 40 -15.88 1.99 13.86
CA GLY A 40 -16.75 2.56 14.91
C GLY A 40 -16.13 2.76 16.31
N HIS A 41 -14.81 2.63 16.48
CA HIS A 41 -14.16 2.72 17.80
C HIS A 41 -12.95 3.68 17.84
N GLU A 42 -12.95 4.59 18.82
CA GLU A 42 -11.80 5.40 19.20
C GLU A 42 -10.85 4.56 20.07
N HIS A 43 -9.84 3.91 19.48
CA HIS A 43 -8.81 3.18 20.24
C HIS A 43 -7.62 4.10 20.55
N GLU A 44 -7.66 4.73 21.73
CA GLU A 44 -6.48 5.28 22.40
C GLU A 44 -5.73 4.15 23.11
N GLU A 45 -4.78 3.49 22.45
CA GLU A 45 -3.68 2.83 23.18
C GLU A 45 -2.42 2.75 22.31
N ALA A 46 -1.30 3.19 22.87
CA ALA A 46 -0.04 3.37 22.16
C ALA A 46 0.69 2.03 21.99
N ILE A 47 1.06 1.72 20.75
CA ILE A 47 1.91 0.56 20.41
C ILE A 47 3.34 0.86 20.85
N VAL A 48 3.88 -0.01 21.71
CA VAL A 48 5.25 0.07 22.25
C VAL A 48 6.29 -0.18 21.15
N ALA A 49 7.34 0.64 21.12
CA ALA A 49 8.44 0.52 20.16
C ALA A 49 9.35 -0.69 20.48
N PRO A 50 9.79 -1.46 19.47
CA PRO A 50 10.81 -2.49 19.69
C PRO A 50 12.19 -1.85 19.87
N ALA A 51 12.79 -2.10 21.02
CA ALA A 51 14.21 -1.92 21.25
C ALA A 51 14.96 -3.11 20.62
N ILE A 52 15.91 -2.84 19.72
CA ILE A 52 17.27 -3.44 19.67
C ILE A 52 17.99 -2.80 18.47
N ARG A 53 19.05 -2.04 18.78
CA ARG A 53 20.11 -1.64 17.84
C ARG A 53 21.27 -2.60 18.02
N ALA A 54 21.83 -3.13 16.93
CA ALA A 54 23.21 -3.62 16.91
C ALA A 54 23.81 -3.40 15.51
N ALA A 55 25.01 -2.80 15.48
CA ALA A 55 25.77 -2.49 14.28
C ALA A 55 26.55 -3.72 13.76
N PRO A 56 26.83 -3.82 12.44
CA PRO A 56 27.64 -4.90 11.91
C PRO A 56 29.14 -4.60 12.09
N VAL A 57 29.86 -5.50 12.77
CA VAL A 57 31.33 -5.51 12.82
C VAL A 57 31.82 -6.63 11.89
N ALA A 58 32.51 -6.27 10.82
CA ALA A 58 33.23 -7.20 9.97
C ALA A 58 34.61 -7.50 10.56
N GLN A 59 35.03 -8.76 10.57
CA GLN A 59 36.41 -9.14 10.89
C GLN A 59 37.06 -9.94 9.74
N PRO A 60 38.38 -9.81 9.54
CA PRO A 60 39.10 -10.36 8.38
C PRO A 60 39.44 -11.85 8.53
N ILE A 61 39.51 -12.54 7.39
CA ILE A 61 39.83 -13.97 7.28
C ILE A 61 41.34 -14.20 7.43
N ALA A 62 41.75 -15.05 8.37
CA ALA A 62 43.12 -15.54 8.52
C ALA A 62 43.30 -16.95 7.88
N PRO A 63 44.53 -17.33 7.47
CA PRO A 63 44.79 -18.48 6.61
C PRO A 63 44.69 -19.84 7.33
N ALA A 64 44.33 -20.85 6.55
CA ALA A 64 44.01 -22.21 6.97
C ALA A 64 45.22 -23.02 7.45
N THR A 65 45.25 -23.36 8.74
CA THR A 65 46.01 -24.48 9.30
C THR A 65 45.05 -25.63 9.58
N ARG A 66 45.31 -26.81 9.00
CA ARG A 66 44.55 -28.04 9.25
C ARG A 66 44.69 -28.44 10.72
N PRO A 67 43.61 -28.46 11.54
CA PRO A 67 43.70 -28.95 12.90
C PRO A 67 43.59 -30.48 12.93
N ALA A 68 44.41 -31.09 13.78
CA ALA A 68 44.21 -32.45 14.27
C ALA A 68 42.80 -32.59 14.84
N PHE A 69 42.21 -33.80 14.76
CA PHE A 69 40.86 -34.06 15.25
C PHE A 69 40.73 -33.73 16.74
N GLN A 70 40.17 -32.56 17.03
CA GLN A 70 39.68 -32.17 18.35
C GLN A 70 38.22 -32.58 18.44
N ALA A 71 37.84 -33.19 19.57
CA ALA A 71 36.45 -33.40 19.88
C ALA A 71 35.71 -32.04 19.79
N PRO A 72 34.55 -31.97 19.11
CA PRO A 72 33.86 -30.72 18.91
C PRO A 72 33.51 -30.08 20.27
N PRO A 73 33.58 -28.74 20.39
CA PRO A 73 33.24 -28.06 21.63
C PRO A 73 31.80 -28.40 22.06
N PRO A 74 31.45 -28.34 23.36
CA PRO A 74 30.13 -28.72 23.88
C PRO A 74 28.96 -28.01 23.18
N VAL A 75 29.16 -26.76 22.74
CA VAL A 75 28.21 -25.97 21.94
C VAL A 75 27.88 -26.65 20.59
N ALA A 76 28.85 -27.36 19.99
CA ALA A 76 28.65 -28.12 18.75
C ALA A 76 27.97 -29.47 18.98
N ILE A 77 28.08 -30.07 20.17
CA ILE A 77 27.33 -31.28 20.54
C ILE A 77 25.85 -30.93 20.74
N GLU A 78 25.53 -29.88 21.49
CA GLU A 78 24.16 -29.41 21.68
C GLU A 78 23.49 -29.01 20.36
N ALA A 79 24.21 -28.27 19.50
CA ALA A 79 23.71 -27.92 18.17
C ALA A 79 23.46 -29.16 17.30
N ARG A 80 24.34 -30.18 17.39
CA ARG A 80 24.18 -31.46 16.68
C ARG A 80 23.00 -32.26 17.22
N VAL A 81 22.80 -32.30 18.54
CA VAL A 81 21.66 -32.95 19.19
C VAL A 81 20.35 -32.28 18.76
N LYS A 82 20.27 -30.94 18.79
CA LYS A 82 19.11 -30.18 18.29
C LYS A 82 18.83 -30.52 16.81
N ARG A 83 19.86 -30.54 15.97
CA ARG A 83 19.72 -30.89 14.54
C ARG A 83 19.16 -32.31 14.34
N LEU A 84 19.64 -33.28 15.13
CA LEU A 84 19.15 -34.66 15.07
C LEU A 84 17.69 -34.77 15.54
N LYS A 85 17.33 -34.11 16.64
CA LYS A 85 15.94 -34.08 17.14
C LYS A 85 14.98 -33.47 16.12
N ARG A 86 15.34 -32.34 15.52
CA ARG A 86 14.52 -31.68 14.50
C ARG A 86 14.38 -32.53 13.24
N ARG A 87 15.44 -33.25 12.83
CA ARG A 87 15.37 -34.19 11.70
C ARG A 87 14.46 -35.38 11.98
N ALA A 88 14.53 -35.95 13.19
CA ALA A 88 13.61 -37.01 13.60
C ALA A 88 12.15 -36.54 13.61
N ALA A 89 11.88 -35.31 14.05
CA ALA A 89 10.54 -34.73 13.99
C ALA A 89 10.05 -34.50 12.53
N ILE A 90 10.94 -34.08 11.62
CA ILE A 90 10.65 -34.00 10.17
C ILE A 90 10.28 -35.38 9.61
N ASP A 91 11.13 -36.37 9.85
CA ASP A 91 10.90 -37.73 9.35
C ASP A 91 9.58 -38.30 9.89
N MET A 92 9.18 -37.96 11.12
CA MET A 92 7.88 -38.34 11.69
C MET A 92 6.69 -37.68 10.99
N PHE A 93 6.77 -36.39 10.66
CA PHE A 93 5.70 -35.68 9.93
C PHE A 93 5.54 -36.27 8.53
N ASP A 94 6.65 -36.51 7.83
CA ASP A 94 6.66 -37.11 6.49
C ASP A 94 6.08 -38.52 6.50
N GLN A 95 6.43 -39.36 7.49
CA GLN A 95 5.92 -40.74 7.59
C GLN A 95 4.41 -40.82 7.90
N VAL A 96 3.84 -39.79 8.49
CA VAL A 96 2.41 -39.73 8.83
C VAL A 96 1.60 -39.02 7.74
N GLY A 97 2.26 -38.25 6.86
CA GLY A 97 1.61 -37.44 5.83
C GLY A 97 1.09 -36.11 6.37
N LEU A 98 1.81 -35.52 7.32
CA LEU A 98 1.47 -34.23 7.91
C LEU A 98 1.98 -33.05 7.07
N ALA A 99 1.27 -31.93 7.09
CA ALA A 99 1.65 -30.68 6.41
C ALA A 99 2.95 -30.06 6.98
N PRO A 100 3.60 -29.12 6.27
CA PRO A 100 4.90 -28.57 6.65
C PRO A 100 4.98 -28.04 8.09
N ILE A 101 6.14 -28.19 8.71
CA ILE A 101 6.33 -27.92 10.14
C ILE A 101 6.31 -26.41 10.44
N PRO A 102 5.42 -25.95 11.33
CA PRO A 102 5.42 -24.57 11.81
C PRO A 102 6.61 -24.33 12.75
N GLY A 103 7.18 -23.12 12.73
CA GLY A 103 8.37 -22.76 13.50
C GLY A 103 8.19 -22.94 15.03
N GLN A 104 6.95 -22.84 15.49
CA GLN A 104 6.53 -22.99 16.88
C GLN A 104 6.76 -24.43 17.41
N LEU A 105 6.78 -25.45 16.54
CA LEU A 105 7.05 -26.85 16.94
C LEU A 105 8.42 -26.99 17.60
N TRP A 106 9.41 -26.20 17.16
CA TRP A 106 10.79 -26.37 17.61
C TRP A 106 10.97 -26.09 19.10
N ARG A 107 10.14 -25.24 19.73
CA ARG A 107 10.16 -25.05 21.19
C ARG A 107 9.83 -26.32 21.95
N PHE A 108 8.88 -27.11 21.46
CA PHE A 108 8.46 -28.36 22.09
C PHE A 108 9.48 -29.48 21.84
N VAL A 109 10.01 -29.56 20.62
CA VAL A 109 11.00 -30.60 20.25
C VAL A 109 12.37 -30.36 20.90
N ASP A 110 12.82 -29.10 20.98
CA ASP A 110 14.11 -28.78 21.61
C ASP A 110 14.05 -28.86 23.14
N GLY A 111 12.86 -28.63 23.73
CA GLY A 111 12.62 -28.69 25.18
C GLY A 111 12.52 -30.09 25.77
N GLU A 112 12.24 -31.10 24.95
CA GLU A 112 12.05 -32.49 25.38
C GLU A 112 13.29 -33.36 25.13
N ALA A 113 13.53 -34.36 25.97
CA ALA A 113 14.61 -35.32 25.78
C ALA A 113 14.39 -36.19 24.51
N ASP A 114 13.14 -36.59 24.29
CA ASP A 114 12.68 -37.38 23.15
C ASP A 114 11.87 -36.49 22.18
N PRO A 115 12.25 -36.37 20.89
CA PRO A 115 11.51 -35.60 19.91
C PRO A 115 10.06 -36.08 19.74
N PHE A 116 9.76 -37.36 19.98
CA PHE A 116 8.40 -37.91 19.90
C PHE A 116 7.48 -37.30 20.96
N ASN A 117 7.99 -37.10 22.17
CA ASN A 117 7.26 -36.45 23.26
C ASN A 117 7.03 -34.97 22.95
N GLY A 118 8.00 -34.29 22.35
CA GLY A 118 7.85 -32.91 21.88
C GLY A 118 6.76 -32.76 20.81
N VAL A 119 6.74 -33.65 19.80
CA VAL A 119 5.69 -33.69 18.78
C VAL A 119 4.33 -34.01 19.38
N SER A 120 4.26 -34.99 20.29
CA SER A 120 3.01 -35.37 20.95
C SER A 120 2.47 -34.25 21.86
N ALA A 121 3.34 -33.53 22.56
CA ALA A 121 2.98 -32.38 23.38
C ALA A 121 2.46 -31.23 22.52
N PHE A 122 3.09 -30.98 21.38
CA PHE A 122 2.63 -29.99 20.41
C PHE A 122 1.24 -30.35 19.84
N LEU A 123 1.04 -31.59 19.39
CA LEU A 123 -0.26 -32.04 18.87
C LEU A 123 -1.37 -31.91 19.94
N ARG A 124 -1.09 -32.30 21.20
CA ARG A 124 -2.05 -32.10 22.30
C ARG A 124 -2.34 -30.63 22.58
N ALA A 125 -1.33 -29.76 22.49
CA ALA A 125 -1.52 -28.32 22.66
C ALA A 125 -2.43 -27.72 21.56
N LEU A 126 -2.54 -28.37 20.40
CA LEU A 126 -3.46 -28.01 19.32
C LEU A 126 -4.82 -28.71 19.41
N GLY A 127 -5.10 -29.41 20.51
CA GLY A 127 -6.34 -30.19 20.67
C GLY A 127 -6.42 -31.44 19.78
N LEU A 128 -5.30 -31.94 19.27
CA LEU A 128 -5.22 -33.16 18.47
C LEU A 128 -4.86 -34.36 19.36
N ASP A 129 -5.38 -35.54 19.03
CA ASP A 129 -5.02 -36.81 19.68
C ASP A 129 -3.78 -37.43 19.01
N PRO A 130 -2.59 -37.39 19.66
CA PRO A 130 -1.37 -37.96 19.08
C PRO A 130 -1.47 -39.47 18.87
N ALA A 131 -2.31 -40.17 19.64
CA ALA A 131 -2.50 -41.61 19.47
C ALA A 131 -3.32 -41.91 18.21
N ALA A 132 -4.35 -41.12 17.90
CA ALA A 132 -5.10 -41.22 16.65
C ALA A 132 -4.26 -40.86 15.43
N VAL A 133 -3.44 -39.80 15.51
CA VAL A 133 -2.47 -39.44 14.46
C VAL A 133 -1.47 -40.59 14.22
N ARG A 134 -0.95 -41.21 15.29
CA ARG A 134 -0.04 -42.36 15.19
C ARG A 134 -0.69 -43.59 14.57
N ARG A 135 -1.98 -43.82 14.83
CA ARG A 135 -2.78 -44.89 14.21
C ARG A 135 -3.17 -44.59 12.75
N ARG A 136 -2.76 -43.44 12.21
CA ARG A 136 -3.10 -42.95 10.88
C ARG A 136 -4.61 -42.82 10.65
N ASP A 137 -5.32 -42.33 11.66
CA ASP A 137 -6.72 -41.96 11.52
C ASP A 137 -6.83 -40.82 10.48
N GLY A 138 -7.53 -41.06 9.38
CA GLY A 138 -7.68 -40.10 8.30
C GLY A 138 -8.40 -38.81 8.72
N GLY A 139 -9.34 -38.89 9.67
CA GLY A 139 -10.04 -37.72 10.18
C GLY A 139 -9.15 -36.84 11.05
N GLU A 140 -8.32 -37.47 11.89
CA GLU A 140 -7.36 -36.77 12.75
C GLU A 140 -6.21 -36.18 11.93
N ILE A 141 -5.72 -36.90 10.91
CA ILE A 141 -4.69 -36.39 9.98
C ILE A 141 -5.21 -35.20 9.19
N ALA A 142 -6.44 -35.25 8.66
CA ALA A 142 -7.04 -34.13 7.94
C ALA A 142 -7.18 -32.90 8.83
N ARG A 143 -7.60 -33.08 10.09
CA ARG A 143 -7.62 -32.01 11.11
C ARG A 143 -6.23 -31.48 11.40
N ALA A 144 -5.25 -32.35 11.64
CA ALA A 144 -3.88 -31.96 11.90
C ALA A 144 -3.29 -31.13 10.74
N ASN A 145 -3.52 -31.55 9.49
CA ASN A 145 -3.07 -30.82 8.30
C ASN A 145 -3.73 -29.46 8.17
N ALA A 146 -5.04 -29.36 8.40
CA ALA A 146 -5.73 -28.08 8.40
C ALA A 146 -5.13 -27.09 9.42
N VAL A 147 -4.77 -27.56 10.62
CA VAL A 147 -4.13 -26.72 11.65
C VAL A 147 -2.70 -26.35 11.30
N LEU A 148 -1.92 -27.30 10.79
CA LEU A 148 -0.53 -27.08 10.43
C LEU A 148 -0.38 -26.10 9.26
N GLU A 149 -1.20 -26.23 8.22
CA GLU A 149 -1.28 -25.28 7.10
C GLU A 149 -1.68 -23.88 7.58
N LEU A 150 -2.64 -23.83 8.51
CA LEU A 150 -3.10 -22.60 9.13
C LEU A 150 -1.96 -21.93 9.92
N LEU A 151 -1.27 -22.66 10.79
CA LEU A 151 -0.14 -22.15 11.56
C LEU A 151 1.02 -21.68 10.66
N TYR A 152 1.29 -22.39 9.57
CA TYR A 152 2.28 -21.97 8.58
C TYR A 152 1.90 -20.65 7.89
N THR A 153 0.62 -20.45 7.61
CA THR A 153 0.10 -19.22 6.98
C THR A 153 0.09 -18.04 7.96
N ILE A 154 -0.05 -18.31 9.25
CA ILE A 154 -0.28 -17.33 10.32
C ILE A 154 1.01 -16.92 11.06
N ASP A 155 2.17 -17.47 10.71
CA ASP A 155 3.43 -17.48 11.49
C ASP A 155 3.82 -16.15 12.20
N HIS A 156 3.37 -14.98 11.73
CA HIS A 156 3.65 -13.66 12.34
C HIS A 156 2.42 -12.86 12.80
N VAL A 157 1.20 -13.37 12.61
CA VAL A 157 -0.05 -12.67 12.98
C VAL A 157 -0.18 -12.57 14.50
N PHE A 158 0.16 -13.65 15.23
CA PHE A 158 0.10 -13.67 16.70
C PHE A 158 1.00 -12.62 17.36
N ASP A 159 2.11 -12.26 16.72
CA ASP A 159 3.05 -11.26 17.23
C ASP A 159 2.52 -9.81 17.12
N ARG A 160 1.43 -9.59 16.40
CA ARG A 160 0.95 -8.24 16.04
C ARG A 160 -0.48 -7.93 16.45
N VAL A 161 -1.24 -8.94 16.87
CA VAL A 161 -2.55 -8.76 17.49
C VAL A 161 -2.39 -8.37 18.96
N ALA A 162 -3.42 -7.74 19.54
CA ALA A 162 -3.41 -7.43 20.97
C ALA A 162 -3.31 -8.74 21.80
N PRO A 163 -2.64 -8.73 22.96
CA PRO A 163 -2.46 -9.96 23.77
C PRO A 163 -3.77 -10.67 24.14
N SER A 164 -4.84 -9.91 24.38
CA SER A 164 -6.19 -10.46 24.64
C SER A 164 -6.76 -11.21 23.43
N VAL A 165 -6.48 -10.71 22.22
CA VAL A 165 -6.92 -11.31 20.95
C VAL A 165 -6.05 -12.50 20.59
N ALA A 166 -4.74 -12.45 20.85
CA ALA A 166 -3.85 -13.62 20.74
C ALA A 166 -4.37 -14.78 21.60
N ALA A 167 -4.70 -14.52 22.87
CA ALA A 167 -5.27 -15.52 23.77
C ALA A 167 -6.62 -16.07 23.28
N ALA A 168 -7.47 -15.22 22.68
CA ALA A 168 -8.73 -15.65 22.09
C ALA A 168 -8.54 -16.52 20.82
N LEU A 169 -7.57 -16.18 19.97
CA LEU A 169 -7.17 -16.97 18.80
C LEU A 169 -6.59 -18.33 19.23
N GLU A 170 -5.76 -18.36 20.25
CA GLU A 170 -5.24 -19.59 20.86
C GLU A 170 -6.37 -20.47 21.41
N ALA A 171 -7.32 -19.88 22.14
CA ALA A 171 -8.49 -20.62 22.64
C ALA A 171 -9.32 -21.22 21.49
N ARG A 172 -9.52 -20.48 20.40
CA ARG A 172 -10.23 -20.96 19.21
C ARG A 172 -9.48 -22.09 18.50
N LEU A 173 -8.15 -21.97 18.33
CA LEU A 173 -7.29 -23.05 17.84
C LEU A 173 -7.44 -24.32 18.68
N CYS A 174 -7.37 -24.20 20.00
CA CYS A 174 -7.51 -25.33 20.92
C CYS A 174 -8.92 -25.97 20.89
N SER A 175 -9.95 -25.17 20.60
CA SER A 175 -11.35 -25.64 20.54
C SER A 175 -11.76 -26.27 19.20
N GLY A 176 -10.90 -26.20 18.18
CA GLY A 176 -11.19 -26.72 16.84
C GLY A 176 -11.91 -25.75 15.89
N ASP A 177 -12.10 -24.48 16.29
CA ASP A 177 -12.68 -23.44 15.44
C ASP A 177 -11.62 -22.83 14.49
N TYR A 178 -11.16 -23.65 13.55
CA TYR A 178 -10.11 -23.28 12.60
C TYR A 178 -10.58 -22.26 11.56
N GLN A 179 -11.89 -22.21 11.29
CA GLN A 179 -12.47 -21.25 10.35
C GLN A 179 -12.37 -19.82 10.87
N ALA A 180 -12.70 -19.59 12.14
CA ALA A 180 -12.57 -18.26 12.73
C ALA A 180 -11.12 -17.77 12.79
N VAL A 181 -10.18 -18.68 13.10
CA VAL A 181 -8.74 -18.37 13.12
C VAL A 181 -8.23 -18.04 11.72
N ARG A 182 -8.67 -18.80 10.70
CA ARG A 182 -8.35 -18.52 9.30
C ARG A 182 -8.90 -17.17 8.85
N GLY A 183 -10.15 -16.86 9.17
CA GLY A 183 -10.75 -15.57 8.82
C GLY A 183 -9.97 -14.40 9.42
N ALA A 184 -9.59 -14.48 10.69
CA ALA A 184 -8.79 -13.44 11.35
C ALA A 184 -7.38 -13.32 10.77
N ALA A 185 -6.77 -14.43 10.34
CA ALA A 185 -5.50 -14.39 9.64
C ALA A 185 -5.58 -13.70 8.27
N GLU A 186 -6.62 -14.00 7.49
CA GLU A 186 -6.86 -13.36 6.19
C GLU A 186 -7.11 -11.85 6.35
N VAL A 187 -7.83 -11.45 7.41
CA VAL A 187 -8.00 -10.04 7.82
C VAL A 187 -6.65 -9.42 8.13
N ALA A 188 -5.86 -10.04 9.02
CA ALA A 188 -4.57 -9.52 9.44
C ALA A 188 -3.61 -9.36 8.25
N GLN A 189 -3.51 -10.37 7.39
CA GLN A 189 -2.68 -10.33 6.19
C GLN A 189 -3.11 -9.19 5.24
N THR A 190 -4.42 -8.99 5.07
CA THR A 190 -4.94 -7.90 4.23
C THR A 190 -4.59 -6.55 4.81
N PHE A 191 -4.80 -6.35 6.11
CA PHE A 191 -4.48 -5.08 6.76
C PHE A 191 -2.99 -4.82 6.86
N GLU A 192 -2.15 -5.85 6.98
CA GLU A 192 -0.70 -5.70 6.86
C GLU A 192 -0.29 -5.23 5.46
N ARG A 193 -0.89 -5.80 4.42
CA ARG A 193 -0.67 -5.35 3.03
C ARG A 193 -1.06 -3.89 2.87
N ILE A 194 -2.18 -3.47 3.44
CA ILE A 194 -2.62 -2.06 3.42
C ILE A 194 -1.64 -1.18 4.21
N ALA A 195 -1.21 -1.59 5.40
CA ALA A 195 -0.26 -0.85 6.24
C ALA A 195 1.08 -0.62 5.53
N ARG A 196 1.49 -1.49 4.59
CA ARG A 196 2.70 -1.27 3.75
C ARG A 196 2.61 -0.01 2.88
N LEU A 197 1.43 0.58 2.65
CA LEU A 197 1.31 1.89 2.01
C LEU A 197 2.09 2.97 2.77
N GLU A 198 2.29 2.82 4.08
CA GLU A 198 3.10 3.72 4.90
C GLU A 198 4.56 3.82 4.46
N ALA A 199 5.12 2.73 3.93
CA ALA A 199 6.51 2.69 3.49
C ALA A 199 6.72 3.47 2.19
N ARG A 200 5.65 3.67 1.40
CA ARG A 200 5.71 4.37 0.11
C ARG A 200 5.85 5.88 0.29
N TRP A 201 5.28 6.45 1.36
CA TRP A 201 5.29 7.90 1.60
C TRP A 201 5.66 8.24 3.05
N PRO A 202 6.63 9.15 3.29
CA PRO A 202 6.93 9.63 4.64
C PRO A 202 5.73 10.39 5.23
N ALA A 203 5.55 10.33 6.55
CA ALA A 203 4.38 10.90 7.25
C ALA A 203 4.14 12.38 6.95
N SER A 204 5.20 13.17 6.75
CA SER A 204 5.10 14.60 6.43
C SER A 204 4.53 14.93 5.04
N HIS A 205 4.42 13.94 4.15
CA HIS A 205 3.95 14.10 2.77
C HIS A 205 2.67 13.31 2.48
N ARG A 206 2.10 12.62 3.47
CA ARG A 206 0.86 11.85 3.30
C ARG A 206 -0.36 12.76 3.39
N LEU A 207 -1.39 12.46 2.60
CA LEU A 207 -2.74 12.97 2.85
C LEU A 207 -3.14 12.70 4.32
N ALA A 208 -3.73 13.68 5.00
CA ALA A 208 -4.21 13.50 6.36
C ALA A 208 -5.26 12.39 6.46
N VAL A 209 -6.09 12.25 5.42
CA VAL A 209 -7.08 11.17 5.29
C VAL A 209 -6.40 9.80 5.24
N LEU A 210 -5.31 9.66 4.48
CA LEU A 210 -4.54 8.43 4.43
C LEU A 210 -3.91 8.11 5.79
N GLY A 211 -3.39 9.12 6.49
CA GLY A 211 -2.89 8.95 7.86
C GLY A 211 -3.95 8.39 8.80
N ALA A 212 -5.13 9.00 8.83
CA ALA A 212 -6.24 8.56 9.67
C ALA A 212 -6.74 7.16 9.28
N PHE A 213 -6.86 6.86 7.99
CA PHE A 213 -7.23 5.53 7.52
C PHE A 213 -6.23 4.45 7.96
N LEU A 214 -4.93 4.74 7.88
CA LEU A 214 -3.90 3.79 8.32
C LEU A 214 -3.91 3.58 9.83
N ASP A 215 -4.23 4.62 10.61
CA ASP A 215 -4.45 4.49 12.05
C ASP A 215 -5.64 3.55 12.34
N ASP A 216 -6.77 3.70 11.61
CA ASP A 216 -7.92 2.80 11.71
C ASP A 216 -7.55 1.35 11.34
N VAL A 217 -6.77 1.15 10.27
CA VAL A 217 -6.27 -0.18 9.85
C VAL A 217 -5.38 -0.82 10.91
N ARG A 218 -4.53 -0.04 11.60
CA ARG A 218 -3.74 -0.55 12.73
C ARG A 218 -4.61 -0.94 13.92
N GLY A 219 -5.70 -0.20 14.17
CA GLY A 219 -6.72 -0.60 15.14
C GLY A 219 -7.35 -1.94 14.78
N GLY A 220 -7.72 -2.14 13.51
CA GLY A 220 -8.24 -3.41 13.02
C GLY A 220 -7.23 -4.57 13.04
N LEU A 221 -5.92 -4.28 12.91
CA LEU A 221 -4.85 -5.27 13.10
C LEU A 221 -4.71 -5.73 14.56
N ALA A 222 -5.03 -4.86 15.51
CA ALA A 222 -4.99 -5.22 16.93
C ALA A 222 -6.11 -6.21 17.30
N ASP A 223 -7.27 -6.13 16.62
CA ASP A 223 -8.41 -7.05 16.79
C ASP A 223 -9.00 -7.56 15.46
N PRO A 224 -8.31 -8.49 14.76
CA PRO A 224 -8.84 -9.07 13.52
C PRO A 224 -10.05 -9.98 13.73
N LEU A 225 -10.32 -10.47 14.95
CA LEU A 225 -11.50 -11.31 15.22
C LEU A 225 -12.80 -10.51 15.20
N GLY A 226 -12.74 -9.23 15.56
CA GLY A 226 -13.88 -8.31 15.57
C GLY A 226 -14.24 -7.73 14.21
N VAL A 227 -13.43 -7.95 13.17
CA VAL A 227 -13.59 -7.29 11.86
C VAL A 227 -14.42 -8.15 10.89
N PRO A 228 -15.58 -7.66 10.42
CA PRO A 228 -16.37 -8.37 9.43
C PRO A 228 -15.70 -8.40 8.04
N ALA A 229 -15.90 -9.47 7.27
CA ALA A 229 -15.31 -9.61 5.93
C ALA A 229 -15.64 -8.47 4.94
N HIS A 230 -16.88 -7.93 5.00
CA HIS A 230 -17.27 -6.79 4.16
C HIS A 230 -16.49 -5.52 4.49
N VAL A 231 -16.08 -5.35 5.75
CA VAL A 231 -15.25 -4.23 6.19
C VAL A 231 -13.84 -4.37 5.63
N VAL A 232 -13.28 -5.58 5.61
CA VAL A 232 -11.96 -5.85 5.00
C VAL A 232 -11.94 -5.54 3.51
N ALA A 233 -12.97 -6.00 2.78
CA ALA A 233 -13.12 -5.72 1.35
C ALA A 233 -13.20 -4.21 1.09
N HIS A 234 -14.03 -3.51 1.86
CA HIS A 234 -14.14 -2.06 1.77
C HIS A 234 -12.82 -1.34 2.09
N ALA A 235 -12.09 -1.77 3.13
CA ALA A 235 -10.79 -1.19 3.48
C ALA A 235 -9.76 -1.36 2.34
N GLN A 236 -9.79 -2.49 1.63
CA GLN A 236 -8.94 -2.72 0.47
C GLN A 236 -9.27 -1.76 -0.68
N GLU A 237 -10.55 -1.57 -1.01
CA GLU A 237 -10.99 -0.61 -2.03
C GLU A 237 -10.58 0.83 -1.67
N VAL A 238 -10.74 1.19 -0.40
CA VAL A 238 -10.33 2.49 0.15
C VAL A 238 -8.82 2.68 0.02
N ALA A 239 -8.03 1.67 0.38
CA ALA A 239 -6.57 1.69 0.29
C ALA A 239 -6.09 1.87 -1.15
N ASP A 240 -6.70 1.17 -2.10
CA ASP A 240 -6.36 1.26 -3.52
C ASP A 240 -6.68 2.66 -4.07
N GLU A 241 -7.83 3.23 -3.69
CA GLU A 241 -8.20 4.59 -4.11
C GLU A 241 -7.30 5.66 -3.50
N LEU A 242 -7.05 5.62 -2.19
CA LEU A 242 -6.11 6.54 -1.55
C LEU A 242 -4.70 6.40 -2.14
N GLY A 243 -4.30 5.20 -2.53
CA GLY A 243 -3.06 4.94 -3.25
C GLY A 243 -3.01 5.63 -4.62
N ARG A 244 -4.11 5.61 -5.38
CA ARG A 244 -4.24 6.36 -6.65
C ARG A 244 -4.21 7.87 -6.43
N GLN A 245 -4.93 8.38 -5.43
CA GLN A 245 -4.98 9.81 -5.10
C GLN A 245 -3.62 10.35 -4.67
N MET A 246 -2.88 9.61 -3.84
CA MET A 246 -1.50 9.94 -3.49
C MET A 246 -0.60 10.00 -4.73
N GLY A 247 -0.71 9.02 -5.62
CA GLY A 247 0.06 9.01 -6.86
C GLY A 247 -0.26 10.20 -7.78
N ALA A 248 -1.53 10.57 -7.89
CA ALA A 248 -1.95 11.76 -8.63
C ALA A 248 -1.39 13.04 -8.00
N LEU A 249 -1.51 13.20 -6.68
CA LEU A 249 -0.94 14.36 -5.96
C LEU A 249 0.58 14.49 -6.18
N ASP A 250 1.33 13.39 -6.05
CA ASP A 250 2.78 13.40 -6.26
C ASP A 250 3.16 13.87 -7.67
N THR A 251 2.41 13.43 -8.69
CA THR A 251 2.61 13.87 -10.07
C THR A 251 2.35 15.37 -10.21
N GLU A 252 1.21 15.85 -9.72
CA GLU A 252 0.85 17.27 -9.82
C GLU A 252 1.85 18.17 -9.07
N LEU A 253 2.33 17.75 -7.89
CA LEU A 253 3.34 18.50 -7.14
C LEU A 253 4.70 18.51 -7.85
N ARG A 254 5.10 17.39 -8.46
CA ARG A 254 6.35 17.30 -9.24
C ARG A 254 6.30 18.18 -10.48
N ASP A 255 5.20 18.13 -11.21
CA ASP A 255 5.00 18.90 -12.44
C ASP A 255 4.94 20.40 -12.12
N GLY A 256 4.19 20.79 -11.08
CA GLY A 256 4.14 22.16 -10.59
C GLY A 256 5.52 22.70 -10.18
N ALA A 257 6.34 21.88 -9.49
CA ALA A 257 7.70 22.27 -9.13
C ALA A 257 8.61 22.45 -10.36
N ALA A 258 8.50 21.58 -11.36
CA ALA A 258 9.25 21.70 -12.61
C ALA A 258 8.86 22.97 -13.38
N LEU A 259 7.55 23.26 -13.50
CA LEU A 259 7.03 24.47 -14.13
C LEU A 259 7.52 25.73 -13.41
N HIS A 260 7.43 25.75 -12.08
CA HIS A 260 7.89 26.88 -11.28
C HIS A 260 9.40 27.14 -11.47
N GLN A 261 10.23 26.10 -11.44
CA GLN A 261 11.66 26.24 -11.70
C GLN A 261 11.96 26.76 -13.12
N ALA A 262 11.24 26.25 -14.13
CA ALA A 262 11.39 26.71 -15.51
C ALA A 262 11.02 28.19 -15.65
N LEU A 263 9.93 28.62 -15.02
CA LEU A 263 9.52 30.02 -14.98
C LEU A 263 10.57 30.90 -14.29
N LEU A 264 11.07 30.51 -13.12
CA LEU A 264 12.09 31.28 -12.39
C LEU A 264 13.36 31.52 -13.21
N ARG A 265 13.83 30.52 -13.96
CA ARG A 265 15.05 30.64 -14.77
C ARG A 265 14.91 31.61 -15.94
N ARG A 266 13.69 31.80 -16.43
CA ARG A 266 13.39 32.52 -17.67
C ARG A 266 12.53 33.75 -17.44
N TRP A 267 12.33 34.12 -16.18
CA TRP A 267 11.38 35.17 -15.80
C TRP A 267 11.87 36.54 -16.28
N PRO A 268 11.13 37.24 -17.15
CA PRO A 268 11.53 38.56 -17.62
C PRO A 268 11.31 39.61 -16.52
N SER A 269 12.30 40.48 -16.31
CA SER A 269 12.19 41.56 -15.31
C SER A 269 11.00 42.51 -15.56
N ILE A 270 10.60 42.68 -16.83
CA ILE A 270 9.42 43.47 -17.21
C ILE A 270 8.11 42.90 -16.63
N TRP A 271 8.08 41.63 -16.24
CA TRP A 271 6.89 40.98 -15.68
C TRP A 271 6.79 41.09 -14.16
N ASP A 272 7.85 41.52 -13.46
CA ASP A 272 7.92 41.53 -12.00
C ASP A 272 6.81 42.35 -11.33
N ASN A 273 6.37 43.44 -11.98
CA ASN A 273 5.28 44.29 -11.51
C ASN A 273 4.03 44.20 -12.40
N GLY A 274 3.96 43.18 -13.26
CA GLY A 274 2.92 43.01 -14.27
C GLY A 274 1.82 42.01 -13.87
N PRO A 275 0.76 41.90 -14.70
CA PRO A 275 -0.33 40.94 -14.47
C PRO A 275 0.15 39.48 -14.49
N GLN A 276 1.27 39.18 -15.15
CA GLN A 276 1.88 37.84 -15.18
C GLN A 276 2.44 37.44 -13.82
N HIS A 277 3.09 38.36 -13.09
CA HIS A 277 3.55 38.11 -11.73
C HIS A 277 2.38 37.81 -10.79
N ALA A 278 1.31 38.61 -10.85
CA ALA A 278 0.11 38.38 -10.07
C ALA A 278 -0.55 37.01 -10.38
N LYS A 279 -0.61 36.62 -11.67
CA LYS A 279 -1.11 35.28 -12.08
C LYS A 279 -0.28 34.14 -11.50
N ARG A 280 1.05 34.23 -11.61
CA ARG A 280 1.97 33.24 -11.06
C ARG A 280 1.82 33.14 -9.54
N ALA A 281 1.88 34.26 -8.83
CA ALA A 281 1.76 34.31 -7.37
C ALA A 281 0.42 33.74 -6.89
N ARG A 282 -0.67 34.02 -7.61
CA ARG A 282 -1.99 33.44 -7.32
C ARG A 282 -2.02 31.93 -7.52
N ALA A 283 -1.50 31.42 -8.63
CA ALA A 283 -1.43 29.97 -8.88
C ALA A 283 -0.60 29.26 -7.80
N GLU A 284 0.54 29.83 -7.40
CA GLU A 284 1.37 29.30 -6.31
C GLU A 284 0.64 29.29 -4.96
N ALA A 285 -0.09 30.37 -4.64
CA ALA A 285 -0.89 30.45 -3.43
C ALA A 285 -2.03 29.43 -3.42
N GLU A 286 -2.72 29.24 -4.56
CA GLU A 286 -3.79 28.26 -4.70
C GLU A 286 -3.28 26.82 -4.55
N THR A 287 -2.13 26.48 -5.15
CA THR A 287 -1.47 25.18 -4.96
C THR A 287 -1.07 24.96 -3.51
N ALA A 288 -0.45 25.97 -2.87
CA ALA A 288 0.00 25.87 -1.48
C ALA A 288 -1.17 25.74 -0.49
N ASP A 289 -2.29 26.44 -0.73
CA ASP A 289 -3.52 26.30 0.05
C ASP A 289 -4.12 24.90 -0.11
N ALA A 290 -4.34 24.45 -1.35
CA ALA A 290 -4.94 23.14 -1.62
C ALA A 290 -4.10 22.00 -1.02
N HIS A 291 -2.77 22.05 -1.21
CA HIS A 291 -1.85 21.07 -0.64
C HIS A 291 -1.89 21.07 0.90
N ARG A 292 -1.94 22.25 1.54
CA ARG A 292 -2.06 22.34 3.00
C ARG A 292 -3.34 21.68 3.50
N GLN A 293 -4.47 21.94 2.84
CA GLN A 293 -5.75 21.32 3.21
C GLN A 293 -5.68 19.79 3.12
N LEU A 294 -5.08 19.26 2.04
CA LEU A 294 -4.83 17.84 1.84
C LEU A 294 -3.96 17.19 2.93
N LEU A 295 -2.94 17.91 3.43
CA LEU A 295 -2.02 17.43 4.48
C LEU A 295 -2.56 17.58 5.91
N THR A 296 -3.59 18.40 6.14
CA THR A 296 -4.04 18.74 7.50
C THR A 296 -5.46 18.31 7.82
N ASN A 297 -6.32 18.17 6.81
CA ASN A 297 -7.72 17.83 7.03
C ASN A 297 -7.97 16.34 6.81
N ALA A 298 -8.02 15.59 7.92
CA ALA A 298 -8.34 14.16 7.90
C ALA A 298 -9.83 13.86 7.63
N GLY A 299 -10.70 14.88 7.65
CA GLY A 299 -12.14 14.74 7.43
C GLY A 299 -12.58 14.89 5.97
N LEU A 300 -11.64 15.06 5.03
CA LEU A 300 -11.97 15.26 3.62
C LEU A 300 -12.61 14.00 3.02
N ARG A 301 -13.76 14.16 2.36
CA ARG A 301 -14.42 13.10 1.59
C ARG A 301 -13.70 12.87 0.27
N HIS A 302 -14.00 11.74 -0.37
CA HIS A 302 -13.41 11.37 -1.66
C HIS A 302 -13.46 12.51 -2.70
N ALA A 303 -14.65 13.08 -2.93
CA ALA A 303 -14.85 14.15 -3.88
C ALA A 303 -14.08 15.43 -3.51
N GLU A 304 -13.88 15.69 -2.21
CA GLU A 304 -13.14 16.86 -1.73
C GLU A 304 -11.64 16.69 -1.95
N VAL A 305 -11.09 15.49 -1.73
CA VAL A 305 -9.70 15.16 -2.08
C VAL A 305 -9.47 15.33 -3.58
N GLN A 306 -10.35 14.77 -4.42
CA GLN A 306 -10.26 14.91 -5.88
C GLN A 306 -10.35 16.37 -6.33
N ALA A 307 -11.26 17.15 -5.74
CA ALA A 307 -11.41 18.57 -6.04
C ALA A 307 -10.15 19.38 -5.68
N LEU A 308 -9.51 19.09 -4.53
CA LEU A 308 -8.28 19.76 -4.11
C LEU A 308 -7.09 19.39 -5.01
N ILE A 309 -6.94 18.12 -5.41
CA ILE A 309 -5.95 17.72 -6.42
C ILE A 309 -6.22 18.42 -7.75
N GLY A 310 -7.49 18.50 -8.17
CA GLY A 310 -7.91 19.23 -9.36
C GLY A 310 -7.57 20.72 -9.31
N ARG A 311 -7.68 21.37 -8.14
CA ARG A 311 -7.25 22.77 -7.96
C ARG A 311 -5.75 22.95 -8.19
N ILE A 312 -4.92 22.02 -7.71
CA ILE A 312 -3.47 22.03 -7.96
C ILE A 312 -3.19 21.91 -9.47
N ARG A 313 -3.88 21.00 -10.15
CA ARG A 313 -3.77 20.84 -11.61
C ARG A 313 -4.11 22.12 -12.37
N VAL A 314 -5.22 22.77 -12.02
CA VAL A 314 -5.63 24.05 -12.65
C VAL A 314 -4.59 25.14 -12.42
N ALA A 315 -3.99 25.21 -11.22
CA ALA A 315 -2.90 26.13 -10.96
C ALA A 315 -1.63 25.79 -11.77
N ASN A 316 -1.30 24.51 -11.94
CA ASN A 316 -0.22 24.06 -12.81
C ASN A 316 -0.47 24.44 -14.28
N ASP A 317 -1.70 24.33 -14.78
CA ASP A 317 -2.07 24.76 -16.13
C ASP A 317 -1.80 26.25 -16.34
N VAL A 318 -2.05 27.09 -15.33
CA VAL A 318 -1.71 28.53 -15.38
C VAL A 318 -0.21 28.74 -15.49
N LEU A 319 0.59 28.00 -14.71
CA LEU A 319 2.05 28.08 -14.79
C LEU A 319 2.58 27.61 -16.15
N SER A 320 2.00 26.54 -16.71
CA SER A 320 2.31 26.04 -18.04
C SER A 320 1.99 27.07 -19.14
N GLN A 321 0.83 27.74 -19.07
CA GLN A 321 0.48 28.81 -20.00
C GLN A 321 1.46 30.00 -19.94
N LEU A 322 1.89 30.38 -18.73
CA LEU A 322 2.89 31.43 -18.56
C LEU A 322 4.24 31.03 -19.19
N LEU A 323 4.61 29.76 -19.10
CA LEU A 323 5.83 29.25 -19.74
C LEU A 323 5.71 29.27 -21.27
N GLY A 324 4.56 28.85 -21.81
CA GLY A 324 4.29 28.94 -23.26
C GLY A 324 4.39 30.38 -23.79
N LEU A 325 3.90 31.36 -23.03
CA LEU A 325 4.07 32.78 -23.40
C LEU A 325 5.56 33.21 -23.48
N LEU A 326 6.44 32.62 -22.67
CA LEU A 326 7.89 32.88 -22.74
C LEU A 326 8.57 32.16 -23.91
N ASP A 327 7.99 31.06 -24.39
CA ASP A 327 8.46 30.32 -25.57
C ASP A 327 7.99 30.96 -26.88
N GLY A 328 7.22 32.04 -26.83
CA GLY A 328 6.61 32.65 -28.00
C GLY A 328 5.49 31.79 -28.58
N GLU A 329 5.04 30.78 -27.85
CA GLU A 329 3.83 30.04 -28.18
C GLU A 329 2.63 30.96 -27.94
N ALA A 330 1.78 31.11 -28.96
CA ALA A 330 0.51 31.80 -28.78
C ALA A 330 -0.22 31.12 -27.60
N PRO A 331 -0.80 31.88 -26.65
CA PRO A 331 -1.46 31.30 -25.49
C PRO A 331 -2.50 30.30 -25.99
N THR A 332 -2.17 29.02 -25.87
CA THR A 332 -3.07 27.94 -26.22
C THR A 332 -4.15 27.97 -25.16
N ARG A 333 -5.30 28.55 -25.52
CA ARG A 333 -6.53 28.42 -24.74
C ARG A 333 -6.63 26.95 -24.34
N ALA A 334 -6.67 26.68 -23.04
CA ALA A 334 -6.84 25.31 -22.54
C ALA A 334 -8.05 24.72 -23.26
N LYS A 335 -7.81 23.67 -24.05
CA LYS A 335 -8.88 23.00 -24.78
C LYS A 335 -9.87 22.48 -23.75
N SER A 336 -11.11 22.94 -23.85
CA SER A 336 -12.22 22.37 -23.09
C SER A 336 -12.24 20.84 -23.26
N GLU A 337 -12.83 20.13 -22.30
CA GLU A 337 -12.97 18.67 -22.40
C GLU A 337 -13.64 18.24 -23.72
N ALA A 338 -14.60 19.04 -24.20
CA ALA A 338 -15.21 18.92 -25.51
C ALA A 338 -14.21 19.09 -26.67
N GLU A 339 -13.37 20.13 -26.65
CA GLU A 339 -12.34 20.35 -27.68
C GLU A 339 -11.26 19.27 -27.68
N ARG A 340 -10.92 18.71 -26.51
CA ARG A 340 -10.01 17.55 -26.39
C ARG A 340 -10.66 16.31 -26.98
N ALA A 341 -11.92 16.04 -26.67
CA ALA A 341 -12.65 14.92 -27.21
C ALA A 341 -12.87 15.05 -28.74
N LEU A 342 -13.19 16.25 -29.26
CA LEU A 342 -13.26 16.51 -30.69
C LEU A 342 -11.91 16.23 -31.36
N SER A 343 -10.81 16.72 -30.78
CA SER A 343 -9.46 16.48 -31.28
C SER A 343 -9.10 14.98 -31.26
N PHE A 344 -9.50 14.24 -30.22
CA PHE A 344 -9.26 12.80 -30.10
C PHE A 344 -9.96 12.01 -31.21
N PHE A 345 -11.19 12.39 -31.56
CA PHE A 345 -11.95 11.78 -32.65
C PHE A 345 -11.53 12.28 -34.05
N GLY A 346 -10.65 13.28 -34.13
CA GLY A 346 -10.18 13.91 -35.35
C GLY A 346 -11.18 14.90 -35.96
N PHE A 347 -12.09 15.43 -35.16
CA PHE A 347 -13.03 16.47 -35.56
C PHE A 347 -12.43 17.88 -35.36
N PRO A 348 -12.87 18.87 -36.16
CA PRO A 348 -12.53 20.28 -35.94
C PRO A 348 -12.98 20.77 -34.54
N PRO A 349 -12.27 21.73 -33.92
CA PRO A 349 -12.51 22.19 -32.54
C PRO A 349 -13.88 22.84 -32.26
N PHE A 350 -14.74 23.01 -33.28
CA PHE A 350 -16.11 23.52 -33.14
C PHE A 350 -17.14 22.66 -33.90
N ALA A 351 -16.76 21.45 -34.32
CA ALA A 351 -17.67 20.57 -35.01
C ALA A 351 -18.77 20.08 -34.06
N ARG A 352 -19.99 19.99 -34.59
CA ARG A 352 -21.10 19.28 -33.96
C ARG A 352 -21.39 18.04 -34.78
N PRO A 353 -20.62 16.94 -34.58
CA PRO A 353 -20.86 15.71 -35.30
C PRO A 353 -22.26 15.19 -34.95
N ASP A 354 -23.05 14.79 -35.93
CA ASP A 354 -24.32 14.14 -35.66
C ASP A 354 -24.10 12.78 -34.97
N PRO A 355 -25.11 12.23 -34.26
CA PRO A 355 -24.95 11.00 -33.50
C PRO A 355 -24.48 9.80 -34.34
N ALA A 356 -24.88 9.72 -35.62
CA ALA A 356 -24.50 8.63 -36.50
C ALA A 356 -23.03 8.74 -36.91
N THR A 357 -22.55 9.94 -37.24
CA THR A 357 -21.14 10.20 -37.56
C THR A 357 -20.23 9.96 -36.35
N LEU A 358 -20.63 10.41 -35.16
CA LEU A 358 -19.88 10.17 -33.92
C LEU A 358 -19.81 8.67 -33.58
N ALA A 359 -20.92 7.95 -33.68
CA ALA A 359 -20.97 6.50 -33.46
C ALA A 359 -20.15 5.71 -34.48
N ALA A 360 -20.17 6.11 -35.76
CA ALA A 360 -19.33 5.50 -36.79
C ALA A 360 -17.84 5.69 -36.51
N ARG A 361 -17.43 6.91 -36.10
CA ARG A 361 -16.04 7.21 -35.76
C ARG A 361 -15.58 6.46 -34.51
N PHE A 362 -16.43 6.36 -33.49
CA PHE A 362 -16.18 5.55 -32.31
C PHE A 362 -15.90 4.09 -32.68
N ARG A 363 -16.74 3.46 -33.50
CA ARG A 363 -16.54 2.06 -33.93
C ARG A 363 -15.21 1.85 -34.66
N ILE A 364 -14.79 2.81 -35.48
CA ILE A 364 -13.49 2.74 -36.18
C ILE A 364 -12.34 2.76 -35.17
N LEU A 365 -12.36 3.70 -34.22
CA LEU A 365 -11.31 3.84 -33.21
C LEU A 365 -11.32 2.68 -32.20
N ALA A 366 -12.50 2.18 -31.83
CA ALA A 366 -12.66 1.03 -30.94
C ALA A 366 -12.09 -0.25 -31.55
N ARG A 367 -12.30 -0.46 -32.87
CA ARG A 367 -11.69 -1.59 -33.59
C ARG A 367 -10.17 -1.47 -33.72
N ALA A 368 -9.64 -0.25 -33.82
CA ALA A 368 -8.20 -0.05 -33.91
C ALA A 368 -7.48 -0.17 -32.56
N ASN A 369 -8.17 0.16 -31.46
CA ASN A 369 -7.59 0.24 -30.11
C ASN A 369 -8.16 -0.81 -29.14
N HIS A 370 -8.81 -1.87 -29.64
CA HIS A 370 -9.38 -2.89 -28.77
C HIS A 370 -8.27 -3.63 -28.01
N PRO A 371 -8.38 -3.84 -26.68
CA PRO A 371 -7.35 -4.52 -25.90
C PRO A 371 -7.02 -5.93 -26.41
N ASP A 372 -8.00 -6.64 -26.95
CA ASP A 372 -7.83 -8.00 -27.49
C ASP A 372 -7.01 -8.05 -28.79
N LEU A 373 -6.83 -6.91 -29.46
CA LEU A 373 -6.01 -6.81 -30.67
C LEU A 373 -4.57 -6.38 -30.36
N ALA A 374 -4.25 -6.12 -29.08
CA ALA A 374 -2.91 -5.77 -28.66
C ALA A 374 -1.99 -7.00 -28.64
N PRO A 375 -0.67 -6.82 -28.90
CA PRO A 375 0.33 -7.87 -28.73
C PRO A 375 0.25 -8.52 -27.34
N ALA A 376 0.69 -9.78 -27.21
CA ALA A 376 0.64 -10.53 -25.95
C ALA A 376 1.54 -9.96 -24.82
N ASP A 377 2.23 -8.86 -25.09
CA ASP A 377 3.06 -8.13 -24.13
C ASP A 377 2.18 -7.40 -23.08
N PRO A 378 2.48 -7.56 -21.77
CA PRO A 378 1.70 -6.93 -20.69
C PRO A 378 1.65 -5.41 -20.76
N GLU A 379 2.75 -4.74 -21.16
CA GLU A 379 2.78 -3.28 -21.29
C GLU A 379 1.94 -2.82 -22.47
N ALA A 380 2.02 -3.51 -23.62
CA ALA A 380 1.19 -3.24 -24.78
C ALA A 380 -0.31 -3.42 -24.49
N ARG A 381 -0.69 -4.44 -23.70
CA ARG A 381 -2.09 -4.64 -23.26
C ARG A 381 -2.56 -3.57 -22.29
N ALA A 382 -1.74 -3.17 -21.32
CA ALA A 382 -2.07 -2.10 -20.40
C ALA A 382 -2.26 -0.76 -21.14
N ALA A 383 -1.38 -0.45 -22.10
CA ALA A 383 -1.49 0.75 -22.93
C ALA A 383 -2.74 0.73 -23.84
N ALA A 384 -3.07 -0.42 -24.44
CA ALA A 384 -4.29 -0.56 -25.23
C ALA A 384 -5.55 -0.41 -24.38
N HIS A 385 -5.57 -0.99 -23.17
CA HIS A 385 -6.66 -0.82 -22.21
C HIS A 385 -6.85 0.65 -21.82
N GLN A 386 -5.76 1.36 -21.50
CA GLN A 386 -5.80 2.77 -21.15
C GLN A 386 -6.36 3.63 -22.30
N ARG A 387 -5.91 3.39 -23.55
CA ARG A 387 -6.42 4.09 -24.73
C ARG A 387 -7.91 3.81 -24.98
N PHE A 388 -8.37 2.59 -24.70
CA PHE A 388 -9.77 2.23 -24.85
C PHE A 388 -10.67 2.89 -23.79
N VAL A 389 -10.19 2.99 -22.55
CA VAL A 389 -10.87 3.75 -21.48
C VAL A 389 -10.97 5.23 -21.84
N GLU A 390 -9.88 5.82 -22.36
CA GLU A 390 -9.84 7.22 -22.79
C GLU A 390 -10.78 7.49 -23.97
N LEU A 391 -10.85 6.57 -24.95
CA LEU A 391 -11.81 6.61 -26.05
C LEU A 391 -13.27 6.64 -25.55
N ASN A 392 -13.61 5.80 -24.57
CA ASN A 392 -14.96 5.78 -23.98
C ASN A 392 -15.29 7.08 -23.23
N ALA A 393 -14.33 7.60 -22.43
CA ALA A 393 -14.51 8.85 -21.71
C ALA A 393 -14.79 10.02 -22.68
N HIS A 394 -14.00 10.14 -23.75
CA HIS A 394 -14.21 11.18 -24.76
C HIS A 394 -15.51 10.99 -25.57
N TYR A 395 -15.94 9.75 -25.82
CA TYR A 395 -17.21 9.48 -26.48
C TYR A 395 -18.40 9.99 -25.66
N GLU A 396 -18.43 9.73 -24.35
CA GLU A 396 -19.50 10.19 -23.47
C GLU A 396 -19.56 11.71 -23.37
N VAL A 397 -18.40 12.38 -23.32
CA VAL A 397 -18.32 13.86 -23.36
C VAL A 397 -18.96 14.42 -24.63
N LEU A 398 -18.69 13.85 -25.81
CA LEU A 398 -19.27 14.32 -27.07
C LEU A 398 -20.74 13.95 -27.21
N LYS A 399 -21.15 12.78 -26.74
CA LYS A 399 -22.54 12.33 -26.77
C LYS A 399 -23.45 13.20 -25.90
N ALA A 400 -22.95 13.77 -24.81
CA ALA A 400 -23.70 14.71 -23.98
C ALA A 400 -23.91 16.09 -24.64
N LEU A 401 -23.22 16.40 -25.73
CA LEU A 401 -23.24 17.69 -26.42
C LEU A 401 -24.07 17.70 -27.71
N VAL A 402 -24.49 16.52 -28.18
CA VAL A 402 -25.29 16.30 -29.40
C VAL A 402 -26.68 15.88 -28.98
#